data_AF-A0A411MK36-F1
#
_entry.id   AF-A0A411MK36-F1
#
_cell.length_a   1.000
_cell.length_b   1.000
_cell.length_c   1.000
_cell.angle_alpha   90.00
_cell.angle_beta   90.00
_cell.angle_gamma   90.00
#
_symmetry.space_group_name_H-M   'P 1'
#
loop_
_entity.id
_entity.type
_entity.pdbx_description
1 polymer ?
#
loop_
_entity_poly.entity_id
_entity_poly.type
_entity_poly.pdbx_seq_one_letter_code
_entity_poly.pdbx_strand_id
1 'polypeptide(L)'
;MKLISARQAWREALHENRDSVLAVAAERVKLGKRGRVLGETTASGRDSNGRCAHMLAAGLVQKAIGTLPKPLQHFGHALYSPIAGGQDLNIAHALVWFTADIEKIPVRRREAAYWMALAAIRSHQASVSGREAWGPGRISEFVYDWYGATITVSQWARDWSAVWEVLAKTCDSLDAQALRPVAAVVARLKERRHVPGDCRWDVLDREEVADARGQAYAERREPCILRLRARLNAMHEQALRHWFARMRDYTRAYREEWGSDIIENQARHAQFSDRVAEYWNQRHRIGDVQKRVA
;
A
#
# COMPACT_ATOMS: atom_id res chain seq x y z
N MET A 1 -2.60 9.16 3.35
CA MET A 1 -3.79 9.22 2.47
C MET A 1 -4.82 10.13 3.11
N LYS A 2 -5.30 11.18 2.44
CA LYS A 2 -6.42 11.98 2.95
C LYS A 2 -7.70 11.42 2.34
N LEU A 3 -8.49 10.70 3.12
CA LEU A 3 -9.72 10.05 2.65
C LEU A 3 -10.86 11.06 2.51
N ILE A 4 -11.14 11.52 1.29
CA ILE A 4 -12.25 12.44 1.01
C ILE A 4 -13.48 11.66 0.57
N SER A 5 -13.32 10.74 -0.39
CA SER A 5 -14.41 9.92 -0.94
C SER A 5 -14.00 8.47 -1.20
N ALA A 6 -14.98 7.58 -1.34
CA ALA A 6 -14.75 6.17 -1.64
C ALA A 6 -14.08 5.95 -3.01
N ARG A 7 -14.45 6.75 -4.01
CA ARG A 7 -13.87 6.72 -5.37
C ARG A 7 -12.38 7.08 -5.35
N GLN A 8 -12.05 8.16 -4.65
CA GLN A 8 -10.66 8.56 -4.43
C GLN A 8 -9.90 7.47 -3.67
N ALA A 9 -10.48 6.93 -2.60
CA ALA A 9 -9.86 5.90 -1.77
C ALA A 9 -9.54 4.62 -2.57
N TRP A 10 -10.45 4.20 -3.47
CA TRP A 10 -10.23 3.05 -4.35
C TRP A 10 -9.02 3.27 -5.25
N ARG A 11 -8.97 4.42 -5.94
CA ARG A 11 -7.86 4.79 -6.84
C ARG A 11 -6.54 4.85 -6.09
N GLU A 12 -6.50 5.56 -4.96
CA GLU A 12 -5.29 5.76 -4.17
C GLU A 12 -4.80 4.49 -3.49
N ALA A 13 -5.70 3.58 -3.11
CA ALA A 13 -5.32 2.30 -2.54
C ALA A 13 -4.60 1.38 -3.54
N LEU A 14 -4.82 1.56 -4.84
CA LEU A 14 -4.19 0.80 -5.92
C LEU A 14 -3.06 1.58 -6.61
N HIS A 15 -2.81 2.81 -6.19
CA HIS A 15 -1.71 3.60 -6.72
C HIS A 15 -0.44 3.31 -5.92
N GLU A 16 0.62 2.88 -6.59
CA GLU A 16 1.92 2.74 -5.94
C GLU A 16 2.47 4.12 -5.58
N ASN A 17 2.48 4.43 -4.28
CA ASN A 17 3.08 5.64 -3.72
C ASN A 17 4.63 5.50 -3.64
N ARG A 18 5.24 5.08 -4.76
CA ARG A 18 6.69 5.07 -4.94
C ARG A 18 7.02 6.18 -5.93
N ASP A 19 7.89 7.10 -5.51
CA ASP A 19 8.65 7.88 -6.48
C ASP A 19 9.28 6.90 -7.46
N SER A 20 9.15 7.18 -8.76
CA SER A 20 9.74 6.30 -9.78
C SER A 20 11.23 6.13 -9.48
N VAL A 21 11.77 4.94 -9.72
CA VAL A 21 13.20 4.66 -9.48
C VAL A 21 14.08 5.70 -10.17
N LEU A 22 13.62 6.20 -11.33
CA LEU A 22 14.25 7.28 -12.10
C LEU A 22 14.11 8.65 -11.44
N ALA A 23 12.97 9.00 -10.84
CA ALA A 23 12.82 10.25 -10.09
C ALA A 23 13.73 10.27 -8.85
N VAL A 24 13.78 9.16 -8.12
CA VAL A 24 14.71 8.99 -6.99
C VAL A 24 16.17 9.04 -7.46
N ALA A 25 16.48 8.46 -8.62
CA ALA A 25 17.82 8.54 -9.22
C ALA A 25 18.15 9.97 -9.68
N ALA A 26 17.21 10.69 -10.29
CA ALA A 26 17.40 12.07 -10.76
C ALA A 26 17.65 13.04 -9.60
N GLU A 27 16.88 12.93 -8.50
CA GLU A 27 17.14 13.69 -7.28
C GLU A 27 18.52 13.36 -6.68
N ARG A 28 18.94 12.10 -6.73
CA ARG A 28 20.30 11.71 -6.31
C ARG A 28 21.39 12.30 -7.19
N VAL A 29 21.16 12.37 -8.50
CA VAL A 29 22.09 12.96 -9.48
C VAL A 29 22.19 14.47 -9.28
N LYS A 30 21.08 15.19 -9.05
CA LYS A 30 21.09 16.63 -8.72
C LYS A 30 21.90 16.92 -7.46
N LEU A 31 21.83 16.02 -6.48
CA LEU A 31 22.62 16.10 -5.25
C LEU A 31 24.08 15.63 -5.42
N GLY A 32 24.51 15.26 -6.64
CA GLY A 32 25.88 14.84 -6.94
C GLY A 32 26.29 13.47 -6.37
N LYS A 33 25.31 12.62 -5.97
CA LYS A 33 25.56 11.41 -5.19
C LYS A 33 25.82 10.19 -6.06
N ARG A 34 26.96 9.51 -5.84
CA ARG A 34 27.35 8.27 -6.55
C ARG A 34 26.96 6.96 -5.84
N GLY A 35 26.27 7.02 -4.70
CA GLY A 35 25.88 5.83 -3.93
C GLY A 35 25.01 6.13 -2.71
N ARG A 36 24.59 5.10 -1.99
CA ARG A 36 23.87 5.23 -0.71
C ARG A 36 24.90 5.60 0.38
N VAL A 37 24.82 6.83 0.90
CA VAL A 37 25.67 7.25 2.03
C VAL A 37 25.05 6.73 3.31
N LEU A 38 25.83 5.99 4.10
CA LEU A 38 25.42 5.45 5.39
C LEU A 38 25.16 6.62 6.36
N GLY A 39 23.95 6.74 6.90
CA GLY A 39 23.57 7.82 7.83
C GLY A 39 22.83 9.02 7.21
N GLU A 40 22.48 8.97 5.92
CA GLU A 40 21.63 10.02 5.34
C GLU A 40 20.16 9.90 5.78
N THR A 41 19.68 10.89 6.53
CA THR A 41 18.24 11.19 6.63
C THR A 41 17.79 11.85 5.33
N THR A 42 17.37 11.07 4.34
CA THR A 42 16.57 11.64 3.25
C THR A 42 15.25 12.13 3.82
N ALA A 43 14.67 13.22 3.28
CA ALA A 43 13.34 13.67 3.69
C ALA A 43 12.29 12.54 3.61
N SER A 44 12.45 11.64 2.62
CA SER A 44 11.64 10.42 2.46
C SER A 44 11.83 9.35 3.54
N GLY A 45 12.92 9.39 4.32
CA GLY A 45 13.18 8.49 5.44
C GLY A 45 12.47 8.91 6.73
N ARG A 46 12.16 10.21 6.89
CA ARG A 46 11.38 10.75 8.02
C ARG A 46 9.86 10.60 7.84
N ASP A 47 9.38 10.37 6.62
CA ASP A 47 7.95 10.19 6.29
C ASP A 47 7.45 8.73 6.44
N SER A 48 8.07 7.93 7.32
CA SER A 48 7.66 6.54 7.58
C SER A 48 6.24 6.45 8.13
N ASN A 49 5.85 7.32 9.06
CA ASN A 49 4.52 7.28 9.68
C ASN A 49 3.40 7.61 8.69
N GLY A 50 3.58 8.65 7.86
CA GLY A 50 2.61 9.00 6.82
C GLY A 50 2.47 7.89 5.77
N ARG A 51 3.59 7.24 5.42
CA ARG A 51 3.64 6.08 4.52
C ARG A 51 2.98 4.85 5.12
N CYS A 52 3.29 4.50 6.38
CA CYS A 52 2.67 3.39 7.11
C CYS A 52 1.17 3.61 7.28
N ALA A 53 0.74 4.84 7.59
CA ALA A 53 -0.68 5.19 7.68
C ALA A 53 -1.38 5.06 6.31
N HIS A 54 -0.72 5.48 5.22
CA HIS A 54 -1.23 5.26 3.87
C HIS A 54 -1.32 3.77 3.54
N MET A 55 -0.28 2.98 3.80
CA MET A 55 -0.27 1.53 3.55
C MET A 55 -1.36 0.79 4.34
N LEU A 56 -1.57 1.17 5.61
CA LEU A 56 -2.65 0.62 6.43
C LEU A 56 -4.02 0.97 5.83
N ALA A 57 -4.25 2.23 5.52
CA ALA A 57 -5.52 2.68 4.94
C ALA A 57 -5.78 2.03 3.57
N ALA A 58 -4.76 1.93 2.71
CA ALA A 58 -4.82 1.24 1.43
C ALA A 58 -5.13 -0.25 1.61
N GLY A 59 -4.46 -0.94 2.55
CA GLY A 59 -4.73 -2.34 2.85
C GLY A 59 -6.14 -2.61 3.35
N LEU A 60 -6.71 -1.70 4.16
CA LEU A 60 -8.11 -1.78 4.59
C LEU A 60 -9.09 -1.60 3.43
N VAL A 61 -8.82 -0.69 2.51
CA VAL A 61 -9.62 -0.48 1.29
C VAL A 61 -9.51 -1.69 0.35
N GLN A 62 -8.29 -2.19 0.10
CA GLN A 62 -8.07 -3.39 -0.72
C GLN A 62 -8.77 -4.62 -0.13
N LYS A 63 -8.74 -4.79 1.20
CA LYS A 63 -9.50 -5.83 1.88
C LYS A 63 -11.01 -5.68 1.64
N ALA A 64 -11.54 -4.46 1.72
CA ALA A 64 -12.95 -4.20 1.44
C ALA A 64 -13.32 -4.50 -0.02
N ILE A 65 -12.49 -4.09 -0.99
CA ILE A 65 -12.64 -4.44 -2.40
C ILE A 65 -12.67 -5.97 -2.56
N GLY A 66 -11.78 -6.68 -1.86
CA GLY A 66 -11.72 -8.15 -1.88
C GLY A 66 -13.00 -8.86 -1.40
N THR A 67 -13.91 -8.17 -0.69
CA THR A 67 -15.20 -8.74 -0.27
C THR A 67 -16.28 -8.72 -1.35
N LEU A 68 -16.09 -7.92 -2.41
CA LEU A 68 -17.05 -7.83 -3.52
C LEU A 68 -17.01 -9.09 -4.41
N PRO A 69 -18.09 -9.43 -5.12
CA PRO A 69 -18.05 -10.43 -6.19
C PRO A 69 -17.01 -10.07 -7.26
N LYS A 70 -16.35 -11.06 -7.86
CA LYS A 70 -15.29 -10.84 -8.86
C LYS A 70 -15.69 -9.92 -10.02
N PRO A 71 -16.87 -10.06 -10.65
CA PRO A 71 -17.28 -9.14 -11.72
C PRO A 71 -17.36 -7.69 -11.24
N LEU A 72 -17.83 -7.47 -10.01
CA LEU A 72 -17.97 -6.14 -9.44
C LEU A 72 -16.62 -5.54 -9.02
N GLN A 73 -15.66 -6.37 -8.61
CA GLN A 73 -14.25 -5.94 -8.44
C GLN A 73 -13.69 -5.43 -9.76
N HIS A 74 -13.80 -6.20 -10.84
CA HIS A 74 -13.34 -5.81 -12.17
C HIS A 74 -14.03 -4.55 -12.68
N PHE A 75 -15.33 -4.40 -12.43
CA PHE A 75 -16.06 -3.16 -12.74
C PHE A 75 -15.47 -1.94 -12.01
N GLY A 76 -15.26 -2.05 -10.69
CA GLY A 76 -14.60 -0.98 -9.92
C GLY A 76 -13.16 -0.72 -10.38
N HIS A 77 -12.41 -1.75 -10.77
CA HIS A 77 -11.07 -1.58 -11.34
C HIS A 77 -11.12 -0.83 -12.68
N ALA A 78 -12.01 -1.20 -13.60
CA ALA A 78 -12.16 -0.51 -14.88
C ALA A 78 -12.46 0.99 -14.73
N LEU A 79 -13.21 1.37 -13.68
CA LEU A 79 -13.55 2.76 -13.41
C LEU A 79 -12.43 3.53 -12.68
N TYR A 80 -11.81 2.94 -11.66
CA TYR A 80 -11.00 3.67 -10.67
C TYR A 80 -9.53 3.25 -10.58
N SER A 81 -9.21 2.04 -11.05
CA SER A 81 -7.85 1.52 -10.90
C SER A 81 -6.91 2.15 -11.94
N PRO A 82 -5.75 2.69 -11.51
CA PRO A 82 -4.74 3.19 -12.44
C PRO A 82 -4.05 2.07 -13.22
N ILE A 83 -4.17 0.82 -12.76
CA ILE A 83 -3.58 -0.38 -13.35
C ILE A 83 -4.63 -1.25 -14.08
N ALA A 84 -5.82 -0.70 -14.36
CA ALA A 84 -6.89 -1.42 -15.04
C ALA A 84 -6.44 -1.88 -16.44
N GLY A 85 -6.70 -3.15 -16.76
CA GLY A 85 -6.41 -3.74 -18.06
C GLY A 85 -7.64 -3.87 -18.95
N GLY A 86 -7.44 -4.37 -20.17
CA GLY A 86 -8.54 -4.69 -21.09
C GLY A 86 -9.47 -5.79 -20.56
N GLN A 87 -8.95 -6.71 -19.75
CA GLN A 87 -9.76 -7.76 -19.11
C GLN A 87 -10.77 -7.18 -18.11
N ASP A 88 -10.36 -6.20 -17.30
CA ASP A 88 -11.26 -5.52 -16.36
C ASP A 88 -12.41 -4.85 -17.11
N LEU A 89 -12.09 -4.19 -18.23
CA LEU A 89 -13.08 -3.53 -19.08
C LEU A 89 -14.06 -4.51 -19.73
N ASN A 90 -13.57 -5.64 -20.24
CA ASN A 90 -14.43 -6.66 -20.86
C ASN A 90 -15.37 -7.31 -19.84
N ILE A 91 -14.88 -7.62 -18.64
CA ILE A 91 -15.70 -8.17 -17.55
C ILE A 91 -16.71 -7.13 -17.07
N ALA A 92 -16.30 -5.88 -16.93
CA ALA A 92 -17.18 -4.77 -16.59
C ALA A 92 -18.30 -4.61 -17.62
N HIS A 93 -17.95 -4.67 -18.92
CA HIS A 93 -18.89 -4.59 -20.03
C HIS A 93 -19.91 -5.73 -19.99
N ALA A 94 -19.44 -6.96 -19.84
CA ALA A 94 -20.30 -8.13 -19.69
C ALA A 94 -21.23 -7.99 -18.48
N LEU A 95 -20.71 -7.51 -17.33
CA LEU A 95 -21.51 -7.29 -16.14
C LEU A 95 -22.63 -6.29 -16.38
N VAL A 96 -22.34 -5.12 -16.97
CA VAL A 96 -23.38 -4.12 -17.29
C VAL A 96 -24.42 -4.71 -18.23
N TRP A 97 -23.99 -5.43 -19.26
CA TRP A 97 -24.89 -6.04 -20.23
C TRP A 97 -25.83 -7.05 -19.58
N PHE A 98 -25.31 -7.99 -18.79
CA PHE A 98 -26.13 -9.04 -18.15
C PHE A 98 -26.98 -8.53 -16.98
N THR A 99 -26.63 -7.38 -16.40
CA THR A 99 -27.42 -6.77 -15.30
C THR A 99 -28.50 -5.83 -15.84
N ALA A 100 -28.31 -5.27 -17.03
CA ALA A 100 -29.30 -4.42 -17.66
C ALA A 100 -30.54 -5.22 -18.04
N ASP A 101 -31.69 -4.56 -18.05
CA ASP A 101 -32.97 -5.18 -18.44
C ASP A 101 -33.05 -5.32 -19.97
N ILE A 102 -32.37 -6.35 -20.50
CA ILE A 102 -32.23 -6.60 -21.96
C ILE A 102 -33.59 -6.88 -22.61
N GLU A 103 -34.57 -7.38 -21.85
CA GLU A 103 -35.90 -7.72 -22.37
C GLU A 103 -36.65 -6.48 -22.87
N LYS A 104 -36.40 -5.33 -22.25
CA LYS A 104 -36.95 -4.04 -22.69
C LYS A 104 -36.30 -3.50 -23.95
N ILE A 105 -35.19 -4.08 -24.41
CA ILE A 105 -34.46 -3.64 -25.60
C ILE A 105 -34.95 -4.43 -26.82
N PRO A 106 -35.48 -3.75 -27.87
CA PRO A 106 -35.90 -4.39 -29.11
C PRO A 106 -34.76 -5.22 -29.73
N VAL A 107 -35.07 -6.44 -30.19
CA VAL A 107 -34.07 -7.40 -30.71
C VAL A 107 -33.16 -6.78 -31.77
N ARG A 108 -33.72 -6.01 -32.72
CA ARG A 108 -32.97 -5.33 -33.79
C ARG A 108 -31.95 -4.30 -33.30
N ARG A 109 -32.09 -3.82 -32.06
CA ARG A 109 -31.22 -2.81 -31.45
C ARG A 109 -30.24 -3.39 -30.44
N ARG A 110 -30.33 -4.69 -30.12
CA ARG A 110 -29.54 -5.31 -29.04
C ARG A 110 -28.04 -5.29 -29.32
N GLU A 111 -27.61 -5.51 -30.56
CA GLU A 111 -26.18 -5.47 -30.90
C GLU A 111 -25.57 -4.07 -30.73
N ALA A 112 -26.24 -3.04 -31.25
CA ALA A 112 -25.81 -1.67 -31.02
C ALA A 112 -25.90 -1.27 -29.54
N ALA A 113 -26.93 -1.75 -28.82
CA ALA A 113 -27.08 -1.53 -27.38
C ALA A 113 -25.97 -2.21 -26.56
N TYR A 114 -25.46 -3.37 -27.01
CA TYR A 114 -24.32 -4.04 -26.40
C TYR A 114 -23.10 -3.11 -26.43
N TRP A 115 -22.73 -2.55 -27.59
CA TRP A 115 -21.62 -1.60 -27.68
C TRP A 115 -21.90 -0.26 -26.99
N MET A 116 -23.18 0.15 -26.94
CA MET A 116 -23.61 1.30 -26.15
C MET A 116 -23.40 1.08 -24.64
N ALA A 117 -23.46 -0.16 -24.13
CA ALA A 117 -23.14 -0.45 -22.73
C ALA A 117 -21.68 -0.15 -22.41
N LEU A 118 -20.75 -0.45 -23.33
CA LEU A 118 -19.35 -0.08 -23.20
C LEU A 118 -19.18 1.45 -23.21
N ALA A 119 -19.91 2.15 -24.07
CA ALA A 119 -19.94 3.61 -24.10
C ALA A 119 -20.48 4.19 -22.77
N ALA A 120 -21.48 3.56 -22.15
CA ALA A 120 -22.01 3.97 -20.86
C ALA A 120 -20.96 3.88 -19.75
N ILE A 121 -20.15 2.81 -19.73
CA ILE A 121 -19.03 2.68 -18.77
C ILE A 121 -17.99 3.79 -18.97
N ARG A 122 -17.63 4.09 -20.22
CA ARG A 122 -16.66 5.16 -20.54
C ARG A 122 -17.19 6.56 -20.22
N SER A 123 -18.48 6.80 -20.47
CA SER A 123 -19.17 8.02 -20.08
C SER A 123 -19.16 8.18 -18.55
N HIS A 124 -19.46 7.11 -17.81
CA HIS A 124 -19.42 7.11 -16.35
C HIS A 124 -18.00 7.40 -15.83
N GLN A 125 -16.99 6.76 -16.41
CA GLN A 125 -15.58 6.99 -16.08
C GLN A 125 -15.17 8.47 -16.30
N ALA A 126 -15.64 9.08 -17.39
CA ALA A 126 -15.42 10.49 -17.68
C ALA A 126 -16.09 11.38 -16.62
N SER A 127 -17.34 11.10 -16.28
CA SER A 127 -18.10 11.81 -15.23
C SER A 127 -17.39 11.74 -13.87
N VAL A 128 -16.93 10.55 -13.46
CA VAL A 128 -16.20 10.41 -12.19
C VAL A 128 -14.86 11.15 -12.21
N SER A 129 -14.22 11.26 -13.37
CA SER A 129 -12.99 12.03 -13.54
C SER A 129 -13.20 13.55 -13.56
N GLY A 130 -14.45 14.03 -13.37
CA GLY A 130 -14.81 15.44 -13.39
C GLY A 130 -15.01 16.02 -14.79
N ARG A 131 -15.12 15.18 -15.82
CA ARG A 131 -15.47 15.59 -17.19
C ARG A 131 -16.97 15.52 -17.39
N GLU A 132 -17.47 16.23 -18.40
CA GLU A 132 -18.88 16.14 -18.77
C GLU A 132 -19.23 14.72 -19.23
N ALA A 133 -20.41 14.24 -18.80
CA ALA A 133 -20.96 12.98 -19.28
C ALA A 133 -21.17 13.04 -20.79
N TRP A 134 -21.06 11.91 -21.47
CA TRP A 134 -21.13 11.89 -22.93
C TRP A 134 -22.54 12.18 -23.42
N GLY A 135 -22.64 13.11 -24.37
CA GLY A 135 -23.87 13.35 -25.12
C GLY A 135 -24.08 12.37 -26.27
N PRO A 136 -25.28 12.36 -26.88
CA PRO A 136 -25.66 11.45 -27.97
C PRO A 136 -24.69 11.42 -29.16
N GLY A 137 -24.13 12.58 -29.54
CA GLY A 137 -23.17 12.67 -30.66
C GLY A 137 -21.91 11.85 -30.41
N ARG A 138 -21.31 12.01 -29.23
CA ARG A 138 -20.10 11.27 -28.82
C ARG A 138 -20.36 9.78 -28.65
N ILE A 139 -21.56 9.41 -28.18
CA ILE A 139 -21.97 8.00 -28.07
C ILE A 139 -22.09 7.38 -29.46
N SER A 140 -22.71 8.08 -30.41
CA SER A 140 -22.83 7.62 -31.80
C SER A 140 -21.46 7.45 -32.46
N GLU A 141 -20.57 8.42 -32.30
CA GLU A 141 -19.19 8.36 -32.81
C GLU A 141 -18.45 7.15 -32.23
N PHE A 142 -18.52 6.95 -30.91
CA PHE A 142 -17.89 5.82 -30.26
C PHE A 142 -18.42 4.47 -30.75
N VAL A 143 -19.74 4.32 -30.88
CA VAL A 143 -20.34 3.07 -31.38
C VAL A 143 -19.97 2.82 -32.84
N TYR A 144 -19.89 3.89 -33.65
CA TYR A 144 -19.42 3.77 -35.03
C TYR A 144 -17.95 3.34 -35.11
N ASP A 145 -17.06 3.92 -34.31
CA ASP A 145 -15.64 3.58 -34.32
C ASP A 145 -15.37 2.14 -33.88
N TRP A 146 -16.13 1.63 -32.90
CA TRP A 146 -15.93 0.30 -32.35
C TRP A 146 -16.70 -0.80 -33.08
N TYR A 147 -17.91 -0.52 -33.56
CA TYR A 147 -18.80 -1.51 -34.15
C TYR A 147 -19.15 -1.26 -35.62
N GLY A 148 -18.98 -0.02 -36.11
CA GLY A 148 -19.35 0.37 -37.47
C GLY A 148 -20.84 0.66 -37.66
N ALA A 149 -21.66 0.59 -36.61
CA ALA A 149 -23.09 0.92 -36.72
C ALA A 149 -23.34 2.42 -36.59
N THR A 150 -24.11 2.96 -37.52
CA THR A 150 -24.53 4.36 -37.51
C THR A 150 -25.78 4.55 -36.64
N ILE A 151 -25.66 5.35 -35.59
CA ILE A 151 -26.79 5.74 -34.73
C ILE A 151 -27.28 7.11 -35.16
N THR A 152 -28.54 7.21 -35.57
CA THR A 152 -29.13 8.50 -35.96
C THR A 152 -29.41 9.35 -34.72
N VAL A 153 -28.59 10.38 -34.50
CA VAL A 153 -28.71 11.30 -33.36
C VAL A 153 -29.98 12.15 -33.44
N SER A 154 -30.45 12.51 -34.64
CA SER A 154 -31.64 13.35 -34.84
C SER A 154 -32.93 12.76 -34.27
N GLN A 155 -33.01 11.45 -34.11
CA GLN A 155 -34.17 10.73 -33.55
C GLN A 155 -33.85 10.05 -32.20
N TRP A 156 -32.78 10.50 -31.53
CA TRP A 156 -32.28 9.91 -30.29
C TRP A 156 -33.35 9.72 -29.22
N ALA A 157 -34.15 10.77 -28.96
CA ALA A 157 -35.18 10.78 -27.93
C ALA A 157 -36.18 9.61 -28.10
N ARG A 158 -36.54 9.29 -29.34
CA ARG A 158 -37.50 8.22 -29.65
C ARG A 158 -36.85 6.84 -29.65
N ASP A 159 -35.64 6.74 -30.22
CA ASP A 159 -35.09 5.44 -30.59
C ASP A 159 -34.06 4.88 -29.59
N TRP A 160 -33.32 5.74 -28.90
CA TRP A 160 -32.16 5.34 -28.10
C TRP A 160 -32.15 5.87 -26.67
N SER A 161 -32.91 6.93 -26.36
CA SER A 161 -32.93 7.52 -25.00
C SER A 161 -33.28 6.50 -23.92
N ALA A 162 -34.33 5.72 -24.12
CA ALA A 162 -34.75 4.72 -23.13
C ALA A 162 -33.70 3.61 -22.92
N VAL A 163 -33.03 3.18 -24.00
CA VAL A 163 -31.97 2.17 -23.95
C VAL A 163 -30.76 2.72 -23.20
N TRP A 164 -30.32 3.93 -23.56
CA TRP A 164 -29.22 4.61 -22.89
C TRP A 164 -29.48 4.82 -21.40
N GLU A 165 -30.69 5.26 -21.03
CA GLU A 165 -31.06 5.46 -19.64
C GLU A 165 -31.01 4.17 -18.83
N VAL A 166 -31.47 3.04 -19.40
CA VAL A 166 -31.36 1.73 -18.73
C VAL A 166 -29.90 1.36 -18.49
N LEU A 167 -29.04 1.53 -19.49
CA LEU A 167 -27.61 1.21 -19.38
C LEU A 167 -26.89 2.14 -18.39
N ALA A 168 -27.13 3.45 -18.48
CA ALA A 168 -26.55 4.44 -17.58
C ALA A 168 -26.98 4.19 -16.12
N LYS A 169 -28.28 3.95 -15.86
CA LYS A 169 -28.77 3.60 -14.52
C LYS A 169 -28.19 2.29 -14.00
N THR A 170 -27.96 1.32 -14.89
CA THR A 170 -27.31 0.06 -14.51
C THR A 170 -25.87 0.30 -14.07
N CYS A 171 -25.11 1.14 -14.80
CA CYS A 171 -23.77 1.58 -14.39
C CYS A 171 -23.79 2.30 -13.03
N ASP A 172 -24.73 3.23 -12.81
CA ASP A 172 -24.86 3.95 -11.54
C ASP A 172 -25.14 3.01 -10.36
N SER A 173 -26.04 2.04 -10.56
CA SER A 173 -26.39 1.04 -9.56
C SER A 173 -25.19 0.14 -9.21
N LEU A 174 -24.48 -0.36 -10.23
CA LEU A 174 -23.29 -1.19 -10.03
C LEU A 174 -22.17 -0.38 -9.36
N ASP A 175 -22.00 0.89 -9.71
CA ASP A 175 -21.05 1.78 -9.06
C ASP A 175 -21.37 1.96 -7.57
N ALA A 176 -22.63 2.24 -7.25
CA ALA A 176 -23.07 2.36 -5.86
C ALA A 176 -22.83 1.07 -5.07
N GLN A 177 -23.08 -0.10 -5.66
CA GLN A 177 -22.81 -1.40 -5.05
C GLN A 177 -21.32 -1.64 -4.82
N ALA A 178 -20.47 -1.35 -5.82
CA ALA A 178 -19.03 -1.50 -5.70
C ALA A 178 -18.45 -0.58 -4.61
N LEU A 179 -18.92 0.67 -4.54
CA LEU A 179 -18.40 1.65 -3.58
C LEU A 179 -18.89 1.43 -2.15
N ARG A 180 -20.01 0.72 -1.93
CA ARG A 180 -20.62 0.51 -0.59
C ARG A 180 -19.62 0.02 0.48
N PRO A 181 -18.86 -1.08 0.30
CA PRO A 181 -17.91 -1.52 1.32
C PRO A 181 -16.73 -0.56 1.49
N VAL A 182 -16.29 0.11 0.43
CA VAL A 182 -15.21 1.10 0.52
C VAL A 182 -15.66 2.36 1.26
N ALA A 183 -16.88 2.82 1.01
CA ALA A 183 -17.49 3.94 1.71
C ALA A 183 -17.61 3.66 3.22
N ALA A 184 -17.97 2.43 3.61
CA ALA A 184 -18.00 2.02 5.02
C ALA A 184 -16.60 2.09 5.67
N VAL A 185 -15.54 1.69 4.96
CA VAL A 185 -14.16 1.84 5.47
C VAL A 185 -13.78 3.31 5.62
N VAL A 186 -14.11 4.14 4.64
CA VAL A 186 -13.83 5.59 4.68
C VAL A 186 -14.57 6.25 5.84
N ALA A 187 -15.85 5.94 6.04
CA ALA A 187 -16.64 6.44 7.17
C ALA A 187 -15.99 6.03 8.49
N ARG A 188 -15.69 4.74 8.67
CA ARG A 188 -15.02 4.24 9.89
C ARG A 188 -13.67 4.91 10.16
N LEU A 189 -12.89 5.20 9.12
CA LEU A 189 -11.59 5.87 9.27
C LEU A 189 -11.73 7.37 9.55
N LYS A 190 -12.79 8.03 9.07
CA LYS A 190 -13.11 9.43 9.40
C LYS A 190 -13.70 9.58 10.80
N GLU A 191 -14.56 8.64 11.20
CA GLU A 191 -15.26 8.61 12.48
C GLU A 191 -14.39 8.14 13.64
N ARG A 192 -13.22 7.56 13.35
CA ARG A 192 -12.18 7.31 14.36
C ARG A 192 -11.78 8.62 15.00
N ARG A 193 -12.49 9.00 16.06
CA ARG A 193 -12.02 9.94 17.05
C ARG A 193 -10.89 9.27 17.81
N HIS A 194 -9.79 9.98 17.93
CA HIS A 194 -8.77 9.65 18.90
C HIS A 194 -9.41 9.69 20.28
N VAL A 195 -9.58 8.51 20.91
CA VAL A 195 -9.96 8.41 22.31
C VAL A 195 -8.65 8.46 23.10
N PRO A 196 -8.46 9.44 24.00
CA PRO A 196 -7.28 9.48 24.85
C PRO A 196 -7.13 8.15 25.60
N GLY A 197 -6.07 7.40 25.29
CA GLY A 197 -5.77 6.10 25.88
C GLY A 197 -6.02 4.87 25.03
N ASP A 198 -6.55 5.02 23.80
CA ASP A 198 -6.69 3.91 22.85
C ASP A 198 -5.33 3.38 22.37
N CYS A 199 -4.33 4.27 22.27
CA CYS A 199 -2.95 3.88 22.09
C CYS A 199 -2.21 3.98 23.42
N ARG A 200 -1.35 3.00 23.70
CA ARG A 200 -0.44 3.03 24.85
C ARG A 200 0.34 4.36 24.94
N TRP A 201 0.67 4.93 23.78
CA TRP A 201 1.43 6.17 23.65
C TRP A 201 0.60 7.45 23.87
N ASP A 202 -0.71 7.33 24.09
CA ASP A 202 -1.60 8.44 24.43
C ASP A 202 -1.63 8.69 25.94
N VAL A 203 -1.29 7.66 26.74
CA VAL A 203 -1.26 7.71 28.21
C VAL A 203 0.18 7.84 28.72
N LEU A 204 1.12 7.25 28.01
CA LEU A 204 2.53 7.20 28.40
C LEU A 204 3.34 7.97 27.37
N ASP A 205 4.15 8.92 27.83
CA ASP A 205 5.12 9.58 26.98
C ASP A 205 6.08 8.52 26.40
N ARG A 206 6.25 8.57 25.08
CA ARG A 206 7.10 7.63 24.35
C ARG A 206 8.55 7.75 24.81
N GLU A 207 9.01 8.96 25.08
CA GLU A 207 10.37 9.24 25.55
C GLU A 207 10.55 8.70 26.98
N GLU A 208 9.59 8.97 27.86
CA GLU A 208 9.60 8.49 29.25
C GLU A 208 9.63 6.95 29.34
N VAL A 209 8.87 6.25 28.49
CA VAL A 209 8.90 4.78 28.44
C VAL A 209 10.23 4.25 27.90
N ALA A 210 10.85 4.94 26.95
CA ALA A 210 12.16 4.58 26.43
C ALA A 210 13.25 4.78 27.50
N ASP A 211 13.20 5.90 28.21
CA ASP A 211 14.11 6.24 29.31
C ASP A 211 13.95 5.28 30.48
N ALA A 212 12.72 4.96 30.89
CA ALA A 212 12.44 3.98 31.95
C ALA A 212 12.97 2.58 31.58
N ARG A 213 12.87 2.18 30.31
CA ARG A 213 13.48 0.93 29.82
C ARG A 213 15.01 0.98 29.80
N GLY A 214 15.58 2.15 29.48
CA GLY A 214 17.01 2.44 29.57
C GLY A 214 17.52 2.29 31.00
N GLN A 215 16.87 2.94 31.96
CA GLN A 215 17.19 2.90 33.38
C GLN A 215 17.06 1.48 33.95
N ALA A 216 15.95 0.79 33.69
CA ALA A 216 15.76 -0.60 34.14
C ALA A 216 16.81 -1.56 33.56
N TYR A 217 17.30 -1.33 32.34
CA TYR A 217 18.44 -2.08 31.82
C TYR A 217 19.75 -1.69 32.52
N ALA A 218 20.02 -0.39 32.72
CA ALA A 218 21.22 0.09 33.39
C ALA A 218 21.38 -0.51 34.79
N GLU A 219 20.30 -0.55 35.59
CA GLU A 219 20.28 -1.18 36.92
C GLU A 219 20.63 -2.68 36.89
N ARG A 220 20.28 -3.37 35.81
CA ARG A 220 20.48 -4.82 35.65
C ARG A 220 21.66 -5.16 34.75
N ARG A 221 22.38 -4.16 34.24
CA ARG A 221 23.40 -4.33 33.19
C ARG A 221 24.54 -5.19 33.69
N GLU A 222 25.09 -4.86 34.86
CA GLU A 222 26.22 -5.55 35.47
C GLU A 222 25.95 -7.04 35.72
N PRO A 223 24.86 -7.45 36.42
CA PRO A 223 24.56 -8.87 36.58
C PRO A 223 24.21 -9.58 35.25
N CYS A 224 23.78 -8.86 34.21
CA CYS A 224 23.60 -9.45 32.87
C CYS A 224 24.94 -9.71 32.17
N ILE A 225 25.89 -8.77 32.24
CA ILE A 225 27.23 -8.93 31.66
C ILE A 225 27.97 -10.07 32.36
N LEU A 226 27.94 -10.12 33.70
CA LEU A 226 28.60 -11.17 34.46
C LEU A 226 28.05 -12.56 34.13
N ARG A 227 26.72 -12.71 34.01
CA ARG A 227 26.09 -13.96 33.57
C ARG A 227 26.47 -14.34 32.15
N LEU A 228 26.53 -13.37 31.23
CA LEU A 228 26.98 -13.60 29.86
C LEU A 228 28.42 -14.09 29.83
N ARG A 229 29.33 -13.40 30.54
CA ARG A 229 30.74 -13.74 30.62
C ARG A 229 30.96 -15.12 31.24
N ALA A 230 30.31 -15.42 32.36
CA ALA A 230 30.38 -16.73 32.99
C ALA A 230 29.94 -17.85 32.03
N ARG A 231 28.84 -17.62 31.30
CA ARG A 231 28.35 -18.56 30.29
C ARG A 231 29.36 -18.77 29.16
N LEU A 232 29.96 -17.70 28.64
CA LEU A 232 30.95 -17.79 27.55
C LEU A 232 32.26 -18.45 28.02
N ASN A 233 32.69 -18.20 29.25
CA ASN A 233 33.85 -18.86 29.83
C ASN A 233 33.65 -20.38 29.98
N ALA A 234 32.44 -20.80 30.38
CA ALA A 234 32.08 -22.21 30.50
C ALA A 234 31.90 -22.93 29.14
N MET A 235 31.80 -22.21 28.01
CA MET A 235 31.69 -22.84 26.69
C MET A 235 33.03 -23.43 26.25
N HIS A 236 32.97 -24.68 25.76
CA HIS A 236 34.04 -25.28 24.96
C HIS A 236 34.15 -24.61 23.58
N GLU A 237 35.28 -24.81 22.90
CA GLU A 237 35.65 -24.09 21.67
C GLU A 237 34.59 -24.16 20.56
N GLN A 238 34.01 -25.34 20.31
CA GLN A 238 33.01 -25.52 19.26
C GLN A 238 31.74 -24.70 19.52
N ALA A 239 31.25 -24.65 20.76
CA ALA A 239 30.10 -23.78 21.12
C ALA A 239 30.44 -22.30 20.99
N LEU A 240 31.67 -21.90 21.33
CA LEU A 240 32.11 -20.52 21.22
C LEU A 240 32.18 -20.07 19.75
N ARG A 241 32.63 -20.93 18.84
CA ARG A 241 32.60 -20.69 17.38
C ARG A 241 31.17 -20.50 16.86
N HIS A 242 30.22 -21.33 17.30
CA HIS A 242 28.80 -21.17 16.95
C HIS A 242 28.23 -19.85 17.49
N TRP A 243 28.59 -19.48 18.72
CA TRP A 243 28.18 -18.21 19.29
C TRP A 243 28.74 -17.01 18.51
N PHE A 244 29.99 -17.05 18.04
CA PHE A 244 30.55 -16.02 17.17
C PHE A 244 29.84 -15.90 15.82
N ALA A 245 29.49 -17.02 15.17
CA ALA A 245 28.69 -16.99 13.95
C ALA A 245 27.34 -16.31 14.20
N ARG A 246 26.64 -16.69 15.28
CA ARG A 246 25.39 -16.03 15.69
C ARG A 246 25.57 -14.55 16.00
N MET A 247 26.68 -14.14 16.60
CA MET A 247 26.97 -12.74 16.89
C MET A 247 27.21 -11.92 15.61
N ARG A 248 27.82 -12.51 14.58
CA ARG A 248 27.96 -11.86 13.26
C ARG A 248 26.60 -11.65 12.60
N ASP A 249 25.73 -12.67 12.62
CA ASP A 249 24.38 -12.56 12.07
C ASP A 249 23.53 -11.56 12.86
N TYR A 250 23.63 -11.59 14.19
CA TYR A 250 22.97 -10.64 15.07
C TYR A 250 23.46 -9.20 14.83
N THR A 251 24.77 -9.01 14.58
CA THR A 251 25.33 -7.69 14.25
C THR A 251 24.83 -7.18 12.91
N ARG A 252 24.70 -8.05 11.90
CA ARG A 252 24.13 -7.69 10.60
C ARG A 252 22.66 -7.29 10.76
N ALA A 253 21.85 -8.11 11.41
CA ALA A 253 20.43 -7.83 11.67
C ALA A 253 20.25 -6.55 12.51
N TYR A 254 21.05 -6.37 13.55
CA TYR A 254 21.03 -5.16 14.38
C TYR A 254 21.36 -3.90 13.55
N ARG A 255 22.34 -3.97 12.65
CA ARG A 255 22.69 -2.84 11.77
C ARG A 255 21.61 -2.57 10.72
N GLU A 256 20.98 -3.60 10.18
CA GLU A 256 19.88 -3.48 9.21
C GLU A 256 18.63 -2.85 9.84
N GLU A 257 18.33 -3.19 11.10
CA GLU A 257 17.12 -2.75 11.79
C GLU A 257 17.33 -1.44 12.58
N TRP A 258 18.49 -1.24 13.22
CA TRP A 258 18.73 -0.18 14.20
C TRP A 258 19.99 0.66 13.94
N GLY A 259 20.72 0.41 12.84
CA GLY A 259 22.02 1.05 12.57
C GLY A 259 22.01 2.58 12.51
N SER A 260 20.84 3.20 12.32
CA SER A 260 20.63 4.66 12.30
C SER A 260 19.84 5.22 13.49
N ASP A 261 19.20 4.36 14.30
CA ASP A 261 18.29 4.74 15.41
C ASP A 261 18.90 4.38 16.77
N ILE A 262 20.10 4.89 17.04
CA ILE A 262 20.78 4.70 18.33
C ILE A 262 20.05 5.47 19.44
N ILE A 263 19.42 6.60 19.09
CA ILE A 263 18.74 7.50 20.03
C ILE A 263 17.42 6.89 20.53
N GLU A 264 16.63 6.25 19.66
CA GLU A 264 15.31 5.72 20.02
C GLU A 264 15.37 4.46 20.92
N ASN A 265 16.52 3.79 21.03
CA ASN A 265 16.62 2.55 21.81
C ASN A 265 17.99 2.36 22.48
N GLN A 266 18.36 3.33 23.32
CA GLN A 266 19.62 3.33 24.07
C GLN A 266 19.85 2.01 24.85
N ALA A 267 18.79 1.43 25.42
CA ALA A 267 18.85 0.14 26.13
C ALA A 267 19.31 -1.02 25.23
N ARG A 268 18.72 -1.14 24.02
CA ARG A 268 19.13 -2.17 23.05
C ARG A 268 20.52 -1.91 22.51
N HIS A 269 20.90 -0.65 22.32
CA HIS A 269 22.26 -0.30 21.91
C HIS A 269 23.29 -0.68 22.98
N ALA A 270 23.02 -0.39 24.25
CA ALA A 270 23.87 -0.81 25.36
C ALA A 270 24.01 -2.34 25.45
N GLN A 271 22.90 -3.08 25.34
CA GLN A 271 22.91 -4.55 25.27
C GLN A 271 23.75 -5.10 24.10
N PHE A 272 23.61 -4.49 22.93
CA PHE A 272 24.39 -4.86 21.76
C PHE A 272 25.88 -4.61 21.99
N SER A 273 26.24 -3.42 22.47
CA SER A 273 27.62 -3.03 22.79
C SER A 273 28.26 -3.94 23.83
N ASP A 274 27.50 -4.34 24.87
CA ASP A 274 27.95 -5.30 25.89
C ASP A 274 28.30 -6.67 25.29
N ARG A 275 27.46 -7.17 24.38
CA ARG A 275 27.71 -8.44 23.67
C ARG A 275 28.88 -8.35 22.71
N VAL A 276 29.07 -7.20 22.06
CA VAL A 276 30.22 -6.94 21.18
C VAL A 276 31.51 -6.85 21.99
N ALA A 277 31.49 -6.22 23.17
CA ALA A 277 32.63 -6.20 24.07
C ALA A 277 33.02 -7.62 24.50
N GLU A 278 32.04 -8.45 24.89
CA GLU A 278 32.31 -9.86 25.21
C GLU A 278 32.75 -10.67 23.98
N TYR A 279 32.27 -10.35 22.78
CA TYR A 279 32.77 -10.96 21.54
C TYR A 279 34.28 -10.73 21.37
N TRP A 280 34.73 -9.50 21.55
CA TRP A 280 36.17 -9.17 21.46
C TRP A 280 36.96 -9.77 22.61
N ASN A 281 36.41 -9.75 23.83
CA ASN A 281 37.04 -10.37 24.99
C ASN A 281 37.25 -11.88 24.79
N GLN A 282 36.34 -12.60 24.12
CA GLN A 282 36.49 -14.05 23.96
C GLN A 282 37.28 -14.44 22.71
N ARG A 283 37.54 -13.49 21.79
CA ARG A 283 38.14 -13.76 20.48
C ARG A 283 39.53 -14.38 20.55
N HIS A 284 40.30 -14.07 21.59
CA HIS A 284 41.64 -14.63 21.78
C HIS A 284 41.61 -16.16 22.04
N ARG A 285 40.51 -16.71 22.57
CA ARG A 285 40.38 -18.15 22.88
C ARG A 285 40.19 -19.06 21.67
N ILE A 286 39.85 -18.50 20.50
CA ILE A 286 39.63 -19.27 19.26
C ILE A 286 40.90 -19.32 18.38
N GLY A 287 42.04 -18.79 18.85
CA GLY A 287 43.33 -18.96 18.19
C GLY A 287 43.53 -18.20 16.87
N ASP A 288 42.50 -17.56 16.32
CA ASP A 288 42.58 -16.78 15.06
C ASP A 288 43.48 -15.53 15.14
N VAL A 289 43.98 -15.17 16.33
CA VAL A 289 44.94 -14.07 16.51
C VAL A 289 46.40 -14.53 16.30
N GLN A 290 46.71 -15.82 16.48
CA GLN A 290 48.08 -16.31 16.28
C GLN A 290 48.49 -16.46 14.81
N LYS A 291 47.55 -16.45 13.85
CA LYS A 291 47.84 -16.64 12.41
C LYS A 291 48.12 -15.35 11.61
N ARG A 292 48.20 -14.19 12.26
CA ARG A 292 48.49 -12.90 11.58
C ARG A 292 49.84 -12.27 11.95
N VAL A 293 50.71 -12.98 12.66
CA VAL A 293 52.08 -12.51 13.00
C VAL A 293 53.14 -13.54 12.57
N ALA A 294 52.96 -14.15 11.40
CA ALA A 294 54.02 -14.87 10.70
C ALA A 294 54.12 -14.34 9.27
#